data_AF-A0A1V5XD10-F1
#
_entry.id   AF-A0A1V5XD10-F1
#
_cell.length_a   1.000
_cell.length_b   1.000
_cell.length_c   1.000
_cell.angle_alpha   90.00
_cell.angle_beta   90.00
_cell.angle_gamma   90.00
#
_symmetry.space_group_name_H-M   'P 1'
#
loop_
_entity.id
_entity.type
_entity.pdbx_description
1 polymer ?
#
loop_
_entity_poly.entity_id
_entity_poly.type
_entity_poly.pdbx_seq_one_letter_code
_entity_poly.pdbx_strand_id
1 'polypeptide(L)'
;MGILDKCYTPNIENQHNYLLDSCVFDKRLSNSADDVNLLIEATKQGYEFYVTELQSREIHGVPDRKRTYNVKWEQPENAARIEEIFELLNVKRVSCYGNPCQAWLVILDGTYRAIESSDSNEPRVQMFYEIYNDNTRHLNDAVIAESAIYNGCTFISTDKRVIRIVNKYFQNRAIHYDDFIREVQVLR
;
A
#
# COMPACT_ATOMS: atom_id res chain seq x y z
N MET A 1 -19.30 -9.83 -0.34
CA MET A 1 -18.46 -10.16 -1.50
C MET A 1 -17.68 -8.89 -1.76
N GLY A 2 -16.46 -8.82 -1.24
CA GLY A 2 -15.76 -7.57 -0.96
C GLY A 2 -15.14 -6.94 -2.22
N ILE A 3 -15.00 -5.62 -2.21
CA ILE A 3 -14.54 -4.76 -3.32
C ILE A 3 -13.13 -5.12 -3.86
N LEU A 4 -12.39 -6.04 -3.22
CA LEU A 4 -10.99 -6.35 -3.52
C LEU A 4 -10.74 -7.76 -4.04
N ASP A 5 -11.76 -8.49 -4.51
CA ASP A 5 -11.57 -9.89 -4.96
C ASP A 5 -10.65 -10.03 -6.20
N LYS A 6 -10.47 -8.96 -7.00
CA LYS A 6 -9.68 -8.96 -8.23
C LYS A 6 -8.41 -8.11 -8.10
N CYS A 7 -7.32 -8.60 -8.66
CA CYS A 7 -6.09 -7.82 -8.83
C CYS A 7 -6.06 -7.10 -10.17
N TYR A 8 -5.40 -5.96 -10.16
CA TYR A 8 -5.19 -5.09 -11.31
C TYR A 8 -3.69 -4.87 -11.50
N THR A 9 -3.29 -4.81 -12.76
CA THR A 9 -1.95 -4.35 -13.15
C THR A 9 -2.09 -2.87 -13.50
N PRO A 10 -1.42 -1.95 -12.79
CA PRO A 10 -1.48 -0.54 -13.12
C PRO A 10 -0.96 -0.28 -14.54
N ASN A 11 -1.54 0.71 -15.22
CA ASN A 11 -0.97 1.17 -16.49
C ASN A 11 0.33 1.93 -16.19
N ILE A 12 1.48 1.36 -16.51
CA ILE A 12 2.80 1.95 -16.20
C ILE A 12 3.03 3.32 -16.84
N GLU A 13 2.29 3.67 -17.90
CA GLU A 13 2.37 4.98 -18.55
C GLU A 13 1.58 6.06 -17.79
N ASN A 14 0.66 5.67 -16.89
CA ASN A 14 -0.08 6.61 -16.06
C ASN A 14 0.81 7.16 -14.94
N GLN A 15 1.14 8.46 -15.03
CA GLN A 15 1.92 9.15 -14.00
C GLN A 15 1.16 9.33 -12.68
N HIS A 16 -0.17 9.14 -12.70
CA HIS A 16 -1.05 9.32 -11.55
C HIS A 16 -1.46 7.98 -10.89
N ASN A 17 -0.58 6.98 -10.92
CA ASN A 17 -0.75 5.74 -10.15
C ASN A 17 -0.18 5.91 -8.75
N TYR A 18 -1.01 5.75 -7.73
CA TYR A 18 -0.63 5.93 -6.34
C TYR A 18 -0.95 4.70 -5.49
N LEU A 19 0.02 4.24 -4.71
CA LEU A 19 -0.19 3.20 -3.70
C LEU A 19 -0.09 3.86 -2.32
N LEU A 20 -1.21 3.84 -1.59
CA LEU A 20 -1.32 4.50 -0.28
C LEU A 20 -0.99 3.51 0.82
N ASP A 21 -0.13 3.92 1.75
CA ASP A 21 0.15 3.20 2.99
C ASP A 21 -1.12 3.05 3.85
N SER A 22 -1.22 1.97 4.64
CA SER A 22 -2.37 1.66 5.49
C SER A 22 -2.66 2.78 6.48
N CYS A 23 -1.62 3.42 7.01
CA CYS A 23 -1.76 4.53 7.95
C CYS A 23 -2.44 5.77 7.32
N VAL A 24 -2.37 5.94 6.01
CA VAL A 24 -3.03 7.03 5.30
C VAL A 24 -4.54 6.84 5.36
N PHE A 25 -5.04 5.62 5.13
CA PHE A 25 -6.46 5.34 5.21
C PHE A 25 -6.97 5.50 6.64
N ASP A 26 -6.33 4.84 7.60
CA ASP A 26 -6.79 4.81 9.00
C ASP A 26 -6.70 6.17 9.69
N LYS A 27 -5.56 6.87 9.54
CA LYS A 27 -5.29 8.09 10.33
C LYS A 27 -5.58 9.39 9.60
N ARG A 28 -5.60 9.39 8.26
CA ARG A 28 -5.81 10.62 7.46
C ARG A 28 -7.19 10.62 6.82
N LEU A 29 -7.44 9.74 5.86
CA LEU A 29 -8.66 9.77 5.06
C LEU A 29 -9.92 9.45 5.87
N SER A 30 -9.82 8.55 6.85
CA SER A 30 -10.96 8.24 7.74
C SER A 30 -11.40 9.45 8.58
N ASN A 31 -10.50 10.41 8.80
CA ASN A 31 -10.74 11.60 9.62
C ASN A 31 -10.93 12.89 8.81
N SER A 32 -10.91 12.84 7.47
CA SER A 32 -10.95 14.03 6.61
C SER A 32 -11.87 13.82 5.40
N ALA A 33 -13.12 14.26 5.53
CA ALA A 33 -14.08 14.23 4.41
C ALA A 33 -13.65 15.13 3.25
N ASP A 34 -12.98 16.26 3.55
CA ASP A 34 -12.48 17.18 2.53
C ASP A 34 -11.39 16.55 1.67
N ASP A 35 -10.45 15.82 2.28
CA ASP A 35 -9.41 15.09 1.54
C ASP A 35 -10.04 13.98 0.69
N VAL A 36 -11.03 13.25 1.22
CA VAL A 36 -11.75 12.23 0.44
C VAL A 36 -12.43 12.86 -0.78
N ASN A 37 -13.15 13.98 -0.60
CA ASN A 37 -13.79 14.70 -1.70
C ASN A 37 -12.78 15.24 -2.73
N LEU A 38 -11.61 15.68 -2.26
CA LEU A 38 -10.52 16.08 -3.14
C LEU A 38 -10.03 14.91 -4.00
N LEU A 39 -9.78 13.75 -3.38
CA LEU A 39 -9.32 12.56 -4.09
C LEU A 39 -10.39 12.01 -5.05
N ILE A 40 -11.68 12.12 -4.70
CA ILE A 40 -12.79 11.79 -5.62
C ILE A 40 -12.68 12.64 -6.89
N GLU A 41 -12.46 13.96 -6.78
CA GLU A 41 -12.27 14.81 -7.97
C GLU A 41 -10.99 14.45 -8.72
N ALA A 42 -9.92 14.05 -8.03
CA ALA A 42 -8.67 13.61 -8.65
C ALA A 42 -8.88 12.35 -9.51
N THR A 43 -9.77 11.42 -9.10
CA THR A 43 -10.07 10.23 -9.93
C THR A 43 -10.62 10.60 -11.30
N LYS A 44 -11.39 11.70 -11.41
CA LYS A 44 -11.93 12.21 -12.68
C LYS A 44 -10.85 12.77 -13.59
N GLN A 45 -9.68 13.11 -13.03
CA GLN A 45 -8.51 13.59 -13.74
C GLN A 45 -7.52 12.47 -14.09
N GLY A 46 -7.88 11.20 -13.85
CA GLY A 46 -7.06 10.04 -14.18
C GLY A 46 -6.17 9.52 -13.04
N TYR A 47 -6.36 10.02 -11.82
CA TYR A 47 -5.69 9.46 -10.64
C TYR A 47 -6.24 8.08 -10.33
N GLU A 48 -5.35 7.14 -10.09
CA GLU A 48 -5.69 5.77 -9.73
C GLU A 48 -5.04 5.38 -8.40
N PHE A 49 -5.85 4.82 -7.51
CA PHE A 49 -5.45 4.48 -6.16
C PHE A 49 -5.40 2.98 -5.96
N TYR A 50 -4.34 2.55 -5.29
CA TYR A 50 -3.99 1.15 -5.17
C TYR A 50 -3.65 0.75 -3.74
N VAL A 51 -3.92 -0.52 -3.43
CA VAL A 51 -3.54 -1.19 -2.17
C VAL A 51 -3.01 -2.60 -2.45
N THR A 52 -2.31 -3.20 -1.50
CA THR A 52 -1.91 -4.60 -1.54
C THR A 52 -2.90 -5.49 -0.78
N GLU A 53 -2.80 -6.82 -0.94
CA GLU A 53 -3.60 -7.74 -0.11
C GLU A 53 -3.22 -7.64 1.36
N LEU A 54 -1.95 -7.41 1.71
CA LEU A 54 -1.54 -7.23 3.11
C LEU A 54 -2.37 -6.12 3.77
N GLN A 55 -2.56 -5.00 3.09
CA GLN A 55 -3.35 -3.88 3.59
C GLN A 55 -4.84 -4.22 3.68
N SER A 56 -5.38 -4.90 2.66
CA SER A 56 -6.75 -5.46 2.71
C SER A 56 -6.93 -6.33 3.95
N ARG A 57 -5.99 -7.24 4.21
CA ARG A 57 -6.03 -8.16 5.35
C ARG A 57 -5.92 -7.45 6.69
N GLU A 58 -5.08 -6.43 6.79
CA GLU A 58 -4.98 -5.55 7.97
C GLU A 58 -6.35 -4.92 8.28
N ILE A 59 -7.05 -4.39 7.27
CA ILE A 59 -8.37 -3.78 7.41
C ILE A 59 -9.43 -4.79 7.87
N HIS A 60 -9.36 -6.03 7.40
CA HIS A 60 -10.27 -7.09 7.82
C HIS A 60 -9.88 -7.73 9.18
N GLY A 61 -8.89 -7.17 9.89
CA GLY A 61 -8.49 -7.60 11.22
C GLY A 61 -7.74 -8.93 11.23
N VAL A 62 -7.16 -9.33 10.09
CA VAL A 62 -6.32 -10.52 10.00
C VAL A 62 -5.03 -10.25 10.77
N PRO A 63 -4.75 -10.98 11.87
CA PRO A 63 -3.58 -10.68 12.68
C PRO A 63 -2.29 -10.85 11.87
N ASP A 64 -1.49 -9.80 11.87
CA ASP A 64 -0.15 -9.79 11.32
C ASP A 64 0.76 -10.70 12.15
N ARG A 65 0.82 -11.97 11.76
CA ARG A 65 1.88 -12.94 12.07
C ARG A 65 2.51 -12.89 13.47
N LYS A 66 1.80 -12.43 14.50
CA LYS A 66 2.10 -12.77 15.90
C LYS A 66 1.94 -14.27 15.91
N ARG A 67 3.06 -14.97 16.12
CA ARG A 67 3.37 -16.40 15.92
C ARG A 67 2.48 -17.40 16.70
N THR A 68 1.23 -17.05 16.96
CA THR A 68 0.29 -17.79 17.79
C THR A 68 -1.09 -17.65 17.17
N TYR A 69 -1.69 -18.78 16.80
CA TYR A 69 -3.10 -18.89 16.37
C TYR A 69 -4.13 -18.47 17.44
N ASN A 70 -3.66 -17.92 18.57
CA ASN A 70 -4.47 -17.47 19.71
C ASN A 70 -4.73 -15.96 19.72
N VAL A 71 -4.44 -15.23 18.64
CA VAL A 71 -4.71 -13.79 18.56
C VAL A 71 -6.12 -13.57 18.05
N LYS A 72 -6.89 -12.74 18.77
CA LYS A 72 -8.22 -12.30 18.31
C LYS A 72 -8.08 -11.50 17.03
N TRP A 73 -8.99 -11.78 16.10
CA TRP A 73 -9.20 -10.96 14.92
C TRP A 73 -9.87 -9.67 15.39
N GLU A 74 -9.13 -8.57 15.33
CA GLU A 74 -9.62 -7.26 15.74
C GLU A 74 -9.51 -6.36 14.51
N GLN A 75 -10.66 -5.98 13.97
CA GLN A 75 -10.72 -5.00 12.90
C GLN A 75 -10.31 -3.62 13.44
N PRO A 76 -9.64 -2.79 12.63
CA PRO A 76 -9.45 -1.38 12.98
C PRO A 76 -10.79 -0.73 13.30
N GLU A 77 -10.80 0.22 14.24
CA GLU A 77 -12.01 0.96 14.63
C GLU A 77 -12.68 1.63 13.42
N ASN A 78 -11.88 2.02 12.42
CA ASN A 78 -12.32 2.71 11.22
C ASN A 78 -12.58 1.78 10.01
N ALA A 79 -12.60 0.45 10.17
CA ALA A 79 -12.64 -0.49 9.04
C ALA A 79 -13.79 -0.21 8.06
N ALA A 80 -15.02 0.00 8.55
CA ALA A 80 -16.18 0.31 7.71
C ALA A 80 -16.01 1.62 6.93
N ARG A 81 -15.37 2.63 7.53
CA ARG A 81 -15.09 3.91 6.87
C ARG A 81 -14.02 3.75 5.80
N ILE A 82 -13.00 2.92 6.05
CA ILE A 82 -11.95 2.62 5.07
C ILE A 82 -12.54 1.88 3.87
N GLU A 83 -13.43 0.91 4.09
CA GLU A 83 -14.14 0.20 3.01
C GLU A 83 -14.98 1.16 2.16
N GLU A 84 -15.71 2.09 2.79
CA GLU A 84 -16.45 3.14 2.07
C GLU A 84 -15.51 4.02 1.22
N ILE A 85 -14.36 4.41 1.77
CA ILE A 85 -13.34 5.19 1.04
C ILE A 85 -12.81 4.38 -0.15
N PHE A 86 -12.62 3.07 -0.01
CA PHE A 86 -12.19 2.21 -1.11
C PHE A 86 -13.21 2.21 -2.25
N GLU A 87 -14.50 2.13 -1.93
CA GLU A 87 -15.57 2.24 -2.92
C GLU A 87 -15.59 3.61 -3.61
N LEU A 88 -15.55 4.70 -2.82
CA LEU A 88 -15.63 6.07 -3.32
C LEU A 88 -14.46 6.43 -4.24
N LEU A 89 -13.26 5.97 -3.91
CA LEU A 89 -12.04 6.22 -4.69
C LEU A 89 -11.78 5.15 -5.75
N ASN A 90 -12.64 4.14 -5.85
CA ASN A 90 -12.47 2.98 -6.72
C ASN A 90 -11.05 2.35 -6.55
N VAL A 91 -10.66 2.14 -5.30
CA VAL A 91 -9.33 1.60 -4.94
C VAL A 91 -9.19 0.18 -5.49
N LYS A 92 -8.08 -0.08 -6.16
CA LYS A 92 -7.78 -1.36 -6.80
C LYS A 92 -6.69 -2.11 -6.06
N ARG A 93 -6.80 -3.43 -5.96
CA ARG A 93 -5.70 -4.25 -5.42
C ARG A 93 -4.63 -4.48 -6.48
N VAL A 94 -3.35 -4.21 -6.18
CA VAL A 94 -2.23 -4.53 -7.07
C VAL A 94 -1.64 -5.90 -6.78
N SER A 95 -1.18 -6.56 -7.86
CA SER A 95 -0.43 -7.84 -7.85
C SER A 95 -1.20 -9.03 -7.24
N CYS A 96 -1.13 -10.21 -7.86
CA CYS A 96 -1.76 -11.47 -7.36
C CYS A 96 -0.79 -12.67 -7.54
N TYR A 97 0.21 -12.84 -6.67
CA TYR A 97 1.20 -13.93 -6.62
C TYR A 97 1.72 -14.19 -5.18
N GLY A 98 1.80 -15.45 -4.73
CA GLY A 98 1.62 -15.82 -3.32
C GLY A 98 2.80 -16.00 -2.38
N ASN A 99 2.45 -16.15 -1.09
CA ASN A 99 3.35 -16.49 0.02
C ASN A 99 3.11 -17.92 0.50
N PRO A 100 4.14 -18.76 0.70
CA PRO A 100 3.98 -20.05 1.36
C PRO A 100 3.68 -19.87 2.86
N CYS A 101 2.42 -20.05 3.25
CA CYS A 101 2.07 -20.36 4.65
C CYS A 101 2.19 -21.87 4.87
N GLN A 102 2.88 -22.28 5.95
CA GLN A 102 2.88 -23.67 6.41
C GLN A 102 1.47 -24.05 6.89
N ALA A 103 0.70 -24.71 6.01
CA ALA A 103 -0.46 -25.58 6.24
C ALA A 103 -1.51 -25.39 5.12
N TRP A 104 -1.41 -26.21 4.07
CA TRP A 104 -2.48 -26.73 3.18
C TRP A 104 -3.56 -25.80 2.56
N LEU A 105 -3.47 -24.48 2.68
CA LEU A 105 -4.30 -23.51 1.95
C LEU A 105 -3.37 -22.43 1.36
N VAL A 106 -3.13 -22.53 0.05
CA VAL A 106 -2.29 -21.58 -0.70
C VAL A 106 -3.20 -20.48 -1.22
N ILE A 107 -3.18 -19.31 -0.58
CA ILE A 107 -3.76 -18.08 -1.15
C ILE A 107 -2.61 -17.30 -1.81
N LEU A 108 -2.71 -17.12 -3.13
CA LEU A 108 -1.72 -16.40 -3.95
C LEU A 108 -2.16 -14.94 -4.14
N ASP A 109 -1.63 -14.00 -3.35
CA ASP A 109 -2.25 -12.67 -3.22
C ASP A 109 -1.43 -11.45 -3.71
N GLY A 110 -0.18 -11.63 -4.09
CA GLY A 110 0.65 -10.62 -4.78
C GLY A 110 1.42 -9.68 -3.91
N THR A 111 1.26 -9.78 -2.59
CA THR A 111 1.99 -8.92 -1.68
C THR A 111 3.38 -9.48 -1.35
N TYR A 112 3.60 -10.77 -1.57
CA TYR A 112 4.89 -11.43 -1.35
C TYR A 112 5.40 -11.97 -2.69
N ARG A 113 6.23 -11.19 -3.37
CA ARG A 113 7.09 -11.70 -4.44
C ARG A 113 8.41 -12.14 -3.81
N ALA A 114 8.93 -13.28 -4.24
CA ALA A 114 10.36 -13.50 -4.09
C ALA A 114 11.03 -12.34 -4.81
N ILE A 115 11.94 -11.60 -4.16
CA ILE A 115 12.72 -10.62 -4.89
C ILE A 115 13.60 -11.45 -5.83
N GLU A 116 13.22 -11.47 -7.12
CA GLU A 116 13.76 -12.39 -8.15
C GLU A 116 15.25 -12.17 -8.44
N SER A 117 15.85 -11.14 -7.85
CA SER A 117 17.25 -10.85 -7.99
C SER A 117 18.09 -11.62 -6.97
N SER A 118 19.00 -12.45 -7.49
CA SER A 118 20.12 -12.98 -6.73
C SER A 118 21.20 -11.92 -6.46
N ASP A 119 21.09 -10.74 -7.06
CA ASP A 119 21.99 -9.60 -6.82
C ASP A 119 21.46 -8.74 -5.67
N SER A 120 22.16 -8.80 -4.55
CA SER A 120 21.90 -7.97 -3.37
C SER A 120 22.14 -6.48 -3.62
N ASN A 121 22.72 -6.10 -4.77
CA ASN A 121 22.92 -4.72 -5.17
C ASN A 121 21.76 -4.12 -5.98
N GLU A 122 20.70 -4.89 -6.29
CA GLU A 122 19.53 -4.31 -6.95
C GLU A 122 18.91 -3.21 -6.05
N PRO A 123 18.65 -2.00 -6.56
CA PRO A 123 18.13 -0.89 -5.75
C PRO A 123 16.84 -1.22 -4.99
N ARG A 124 15.95 -2.05 -5.56
CA ARG A 124 14.73 -2.50 -4.86
C ARG A 124 15.04 -3.41 -3.67
N VAL A 125 16.00 -4.33 -3.82
CA VAL A 125 16.46 -5.22 -2.74
C VAL A 125 17.03 -4.38 -1.60
N GLN A 126 17.91 -3.44 -1.93
CA GLN A 126 18.54 -2.56 -0.94
C GLN A 126 17.53 -1.66 -0.23
N MET A 127 16.59 -1.06 -0.99
CA MET A 127 15.48 -0.28 -0.43
C MET A 127 14.65 -1.11 0.56
N PHE A 128 14.24 -2.32 0.16
CA PHE A 128 13.46 -3.21 1.00
C PHE A 128 14.18 -3.50 2.32
N TYR A 129 15.45 -3.93 2.27
CA TYR A 129 16.21 -4.27 3.47
C TYR A 129 16.52 -3.05 4.34
N GLU A 130 16.71 -1.86 3.77
CA GLU A 130 16.90 -0.62 4.54
C GLU A 130 15.61 -0.15 5.23
N ILE A 131 14.43 -0.35 4.62
CA ILE A 131 13.15 -0.08 5.28
C ILE A 131 12.91 -1.10 6.40
N TYR A 132 13.08 -2.39 6.09
CA TYR A 132 12.87 -3.50 7.01
C TYR A 132 13.79 -3.40 8.24
N ASN A 133 15.09 -3.14 8.01
CA ASN A 133 16.10 -2.92 9.05
C ASN A 133 16.08 -3.97 10.17
N ASP A 134 15.91 -5.25 9.81
CA ASP A 134 15.79 -6.40 10.71
C ASP A 134 14.72 -6.23 11.82
N ASN A 135 13.73 -5.38 11.58
CA ASN A 135 12.62 -5.13 12.48
C ASN A 135 11.33 -5.65 11.84
N THR A 136 10.77 -6.71 12.41
CA THR A 136 9.53 -7.31 11.93
C THR A 136 8.35 -6.35 11.93
N ARG A 137 8.39 -5.25 12.70
CA ARG A 137 7.37 -4.21 12.67
C ARG A 137 7.39 -3.35 11.41
N HIS A 138 8.54 -3.30 10.72
CA HIS A 138 8.71 -2.54 9.47
C HIS A 138 8.60 -3.42 8.23
N LEU A 139 8.31 -4.71 8.40
CA LEU A 139 8.19 -5.65 7.29
C LEU A 139 7.08 -5.22 6.33
N ASN A 140 5.93 -4.82 6.86
CA ASN A 140 4.80 -4.41 6.04
C ASN A 140 5.12 -3.13 5.27
N ASP A 141 5.71 -2.12 5.93
CA ASP A 141 6.16 -0.90 5.28
C ASP A 141 7.10 -1.21 4.09
N ALA A 142 8.06 -2.12 4.30
CA ALA A 142 9.01 -2.53 3.27
C ALA A 142 8.32 -3.23 2.10
N VAL A 143 7.37 -4.12 2.40
CA VAL A 143 6.60 -4.88 1.41
C VAL A 143 5.68 -3.97 0.58
N ILE A 144 4.95 -3.06 1.24
CA ILE A 144 4.04 -2.13 0.59
C ILE A 144 4.83 -1.15 -0.29
N ALA A 145 5.95 -0.62 0.21
CA ALA A 145 6.82 0.26 -0.57
C ALA A 145 7.44 -0.45 -1.78
N GLU A 146 7.93 -1.68 -1.64
CA GLU A 146 8.45 -2.47 -2.78
C GLU A 146 7.35 -2.75 -3.81
N SER A 147 6.14 -3.10 -3.35
CA SER A 147 4.99 -3.33 -4.21
C SER A 147 4.64 -2.08 -5.02
N ALA A 148 4.70 -0.89 -4.40
CA ALA A 148 4.46 0.37 -5.09
C ALA A 148 5.46 0.59 -6.22
N ILE A 149 6.76 0.43 -5.93
CA ILE A 149 7.83 0.61 -6.92
C ILE A 149 7.72 -0.41 -8.05
N TYR A 150 7.51 -1.68 -7.72
CA TYR A 150 7.40 -2.75 -8.72
C TYR A 150 6.25 -2.50 -9.72
N ASN A 151 5.10 -2.04 -9.23
CA ASN A 151 3.93 -1.80 -10.06
C ASN A 151 3.93 -0.42 -10.75
N GLY A 152 5.02 0.35 -10.67
CA GLY A 152 5.08 1.67 -11.27
C GLY A 152 4.16 2.69 -10.59
N CYS A 153 3.79 2.48 -9.32
CA CYS A 153 3.06 3.45 -8.50
C CYS A 153 4.00 4.37 -7.73
N THR A 154 3.55 5.59 -7.46
CA THR A 154 4.15 6.50 -6.46
C THR A 154 3.62 6.14 -5.09
N PHE A 155 4.51 5.90 -4.14
CA PHE A 155 4.16 5.51 -2.77
C PHE A 155 3.77 6.73 -1.92
N ILE A 156 2.60 6.69 -1.30
CA ILE A 156 2.13 7.74 -0.37
C ILE A 156 2.20 7.21 1.06
N SER A 157 2.90 7.91 1.94
CA SER A 157 2.93 7.56 3.37
C SER A 157 2.97 8.81 4.26
N THR A 158 2.79 8.61 5.56
CA THR A 158 3.05 9.62 6.59
C THR A 158 4.41 9.42 7.27
N ASP A 159 5.09 8.28 7.06
CA ASP A 159 6.42 8.04 7.61
C ASP A 159 7.52 8.66 6.73
N LYS A 160 8.05 9.79 7.20
CA LYS A 160 9.18 10.50 6.57
C LYS A 160 10.44 9.63 6.42
N ARG A 161 10.64 8.65 7.31
CA ARG A 161 11.77 7.70 7.22
C ARG A 161 11.62 6.84 5.96
N VAL A 162 10.46 6.21 5.77
CA VAL A 162 10.20 5.33 4.63
C VAL A 162 10.27 6.14 3.33
N ILE A 163 9.64 7.32 3.28
CA ILE A 163 9.69 8.22 2.11
C ILE A 163 11.13 8.56 1.73
N ARG A 164 11.97 8.93 2.71
CA ARG A 164 13.38 9.24 2.47
C ARG A 164 14.14 8.04 1.91
N ILE A 165 13.90 6.84 2.44
CA ILE A 165 14.56 5.61 1.97
C ILE A 165 14.10 5.28 0.55
N VAL A 166 12.80 5.32 0.26
CA VAL A 166 12.29 5.06 -1.10
C VAL A 166 12.91 6.07 -2.09
N ASN A 167 12.89 7.36 -1.78
CA ASN A 167 13.44 8.40 -2.66
C ASN A 167 14.97 8.38 -2.78
N LYS A 168 15.70 7.74 -1.86
CA LYS A 168 17.14 7.50 -1.98
C LYS A 168 17.46 6.54 -3.12
N TYR A 169 16.63 5.51 -3.33
CA TYR A 169 16.82 4.50 -4.38
C TYR A 169 16.01 4.78 -5.65
N PHE A 170 14.84 5.41 -5.51
CA PHE A 170 13.90 5.70 -6.59
C PHE A 170 13.42 7.14 -6.46
N GLN A 171 14.15 8.06 -7.09
CA GLN A 171 13.90 9.49 -6.96
C GLN A 171 12.46 9.86 -7.37
N ASN A 172 11.78 10.65 -6.52
CA ASN A 172 10.40 11.12 -6.70
C ASN A 172 9.37 9.99 -6.83
N ARG A 173 9.64 8.82 -6.22
CA ARG A 173 8.71 7.67 -6.20
C ARG A 173 8.04 7.46 -4.86
N ALA A 174 8.31 8.32 -3.88
CA ALA A 174 7.52 8.46 -2.67
C ALA A 174 7.24 9.93 -2.34
N ILE A 175 6.08 10.21 -1.78
CA ILE A 175 5.67 11.55 -1.36
C ILE A 175 4.96 11.46 -0.01
N HIS A 176 5.14 12.50 0.81
CA HIS A 176 4.41 12.61 2.07
C HIS A 176 2.95 12.96 1.79
N TYR A 177 2.02 12.35 2.53
CA TYR A 177 0.59 12.57 2.34
C TYR A 177 0.20 14.06 2.25
N ASP A 178 0.72 14.89 3.15
CA ASP A 178 0.40 16.33 3.15
C ASP A 178 0.93 17.07 1.92
N ASP A 179 2.07 16.64 1.37
CA ASP A 179 2.59 17.20 0.12
C ASP A 179 1.71 16.77 -1.06
N PHE A 180 1.32 15.50 -1.08
CA PHE A 180 0.42 14.95 -2.10
C PHE A 180 -0.94 15.68 -2.13
N ILE A 181 -1.57 15.88 -0.98
CA ILE A 181 -2.84 16.60 -0.90
C ILE A 181 -2.68 18.05 -1.40
N ARG A 182 -1.59 18.74 -1.07
CA ARG A 182 -1.30 20.08 -1.60
C ARG A 182 -1.16 20.08 -3.12
N GLU A 183 -0.47 19.11 -3.69
CA GLU A 183 -0.31 18.98 -5.15
C GLU A 183 -1.67 18.79 -5.84
N VAL A 184 -2.52 17.90 -5.30
CA VAL A 184 -3.86 17.66 -5.85
C VAL A 184 -4.76 18.91 -5.73
N GLN A 185 -4.63 19.69 -4.65
CA GLN A 185 -5.38 20.94 -4.48
C GLN A 185 -5.04 22.00 -5.53
N VAL A 186 -3.77 22.10 -5.94
CA VAL A 186 -3.31 23.09 -6.93
C VAL A 186 -3.78 22.74 -8.35
N LEU A 187 -4.13 21.48 -8.61
CA LEU A 187 -4.63 21.01 -9.90
C LEU A 187 -6.15 21.18 -10.09
N ARG A 188 -6.87 21.69 -9.08
CA ARG A 188 -8.27 22.15 -9.20
C ARG A 188 -8.35 23.54 -9.83
#